data_AF-A0A2V9KRQ5-F1
#
_entry.id   AF-A0A2V9KRQ5-F1
#
_cell.length_a   1.000
_cell.length_b   1.000
_cell.length_c   1.000
_cell.angle_alpha   90.00
_cell.angle_beta   90.00
_cell.angle_gamma   90.00
#
_symmetry.space_group_name_H-M   'P 1'
#
loop_
_entity.id
_entity.type
_entity.pdbx_description
1 polymer ?
#
loop_
_entity_poly.entity_id
_entity_poly.type
_entity_poly.pdbx_seq_one_letter_code
_entity_poly.pdbx_strand_id
1 'polypeptide(L)'
;MKLISRFLVALLILPAGLLGQTPAPPVPKGHGLYYQTPKALVPIVGQAVASARAGSPLSAAATFGLKSMKLNIEIAGERAANNTDANPVFYYRPPWGTEAVGGSAGDLVLVRMNVKHKNRQVQVGAVGALGANGGIATRAQVQVVRKQIEPGLYELSPAAPLKRGEYGFYLYRGYHLPGYVYDFSVE
;
A
#
# COMPACT_ATOMS: atom_id res chain seq x y z
N MET A 1 43.60 59.81 28.69
CA MET A 1 42.26 59.37 29.14
C MET A 1 41.51 58.84 27.91
N LYS A 2 41.06 57.59 27.93
CA LYS A 2 40.57 56.77 26.80
C LYS A 2 39.38 57.39 26.06
N LEU A 3 39.30 57.28 24.73
CA LEU A 3 38.02 57.21 24.01
C LEU A 3 38.11 56.42 22.67
N ILE A 4 38.10 55.09 22.84
CA ILE A 4 37.42 54.03 22.06
C ILE A 4 37.02 54.35 20.61
N SER A 5 37.76 53.73 19.69
CA SER A 5 37.39 53.46 18.29
C SER A 5 36.15 52.57 18.21
N ARG A 6 35.13 53.01 17.46
CA ARG A 6 33.95 52.19 17.12
C ARG A 6 34.15 51.59 15.73
N PHE A 7 34.63 50.35 15.68
CA PHE A 7 34.57 49.51 14.49
C PHE A 7 33.11 49.09 14.25
N LEU A 8 32.54 49.54 13.13
CA LEU A 8 31.25 49.10 12.62
C LEU A 8 31.45 47.76 11.90
N VAL A 9 31.15 46.64 12.56
CA VAL A 9 31.10 45.33 11.89
C VAL A 9 29.73 45.19 11.25
N ALA A 10 29.67 45.35 9.92
CA ALA A 10 28.50 45.01 9.13
C ALA A 10 28.42 43.48 9.03
N LEU A 11 27.54 42.87 9.82
CA LEU A 11 27.24 41.44 9.77
C LEU A 11 26.41 41.17 8.50
N LEU A 12 27.06 40.66 7.46
CA LEU A 12 26.41 40.21 6.24
C LEU A 12 25.67 38.90 6.55
N ILE A 13 24.35 38.98 6.75
CA ILE A 13 23.49 37.80 6.90
C ILE A 13 23.26 37.23 5.50
N LEU A 14 24.03 36.19 5.14
CA LEU A 14 23.72 35.35 3.99
C LEU A 14 22.49 34.49 4.36
N PRO A 15 21.40 34.49 3.58
CA PRO A 15 20.33 33.54 3.77
C PRO A 15 20.86 32.13 3.45
N ALA A 16 21.14 31.36 4.49
CA ALA A 16 21.41 29.95 4.40
C ALA A 16 20.09 29.21 4.12
N GLY A 17 20.00 28.57 2.96
CA GLY A 17 19.04 27.49 2.72
C GLY A 17 17.88 27.81 1.79
N LEU A 18 18.15 27.90 0.48
CA LEU A 18 17.27 27.28 -0.50
C LEU A 18 17.92 25.98 -0.98
N LEU A 19 18.00 24.98 -0.11
CA LEU A 19 18.24 23.62 -0.56
C LEU A 19 16.91 23.09 -1.11
N GLY A 20 16.86 23.02 -2.45
CA GLY A 20 15.93 22.23 -3.27
C GLY A 20 14.57 21.93 -2.65
N GLN A 21 13.60 22.82 -2.84
CA GLN A 21 12.20 22.38 -2.86
C GLN A 21 12.06 21.51 -4.10
N THR A 22 12.19 20.19 -3.94
CA THR A 22 11.75 19.25 -4.96
C THR A 22 10.31 19.63 -5.30
N PRO A 23 9.99 20.02 -6.54
CA PRO A 23 8.63 20.41 -6.89
C PRO A 23 7.70 19.28 -6.46
N ALA A 24 6.65 19.63 -5.74
CA ALA A 24 5.66 18.66 -5.26
C ALA A 24 5.22 17.80 -6.46
N PRO A 25 5.20 16.47 -6.33
CA PRO A 25 4.86 15.60 -7.44
C PRO A 25 3.49 15.99 -8.01
N PRO A 26 3.32 15.96 -9.33
CA PRO A 26 2.08 16.41 -9.97
C PRO A 26 0.89 15.62 -9.41
N VAL A 27 -0.07 16.32 -8.80
CA VAL A 27 -1.24 15.72 -8.15
C VAL A 27 -2.07 14.92 -9.16
N PRO A 28 -2.42 13.64 -8.87
CA PRO A 28 -3.18 12.83 -9.80
C PRO A 28 -4.61 13.36 -9.90
N LYS A 29 -5.11 13.56 -11.12
CA LYS A 29 -6.46 14.10 -11.36
C LYS A 29 -7.55 13.01 -11.34
N GLY A 30 -7.22 11.80 -11.80
CA GLY A 30 -8.14 10.67 -11.86
C GLY A 30 -8.25 9.88 -10.57
N HIS A 31 -9.28 9.02 -10.48
CA HIS A 31 -9.44 8.07 -9.38
C HIS A 31 -8.51 6.88 -9.56
N GLY A 32 -8.01 6.32 -8.45
CA GLY A 32 -7.15 5.15 -8.45
C GLY A 32 -5.91 5.31 -7.56
N LEU A 33 -5.01 4.33 -7.67
CA LEU A 33 -3.72 4.32 -7.00
C LEU A 33 -2.63 4.70 -8.00
N TYR A 34 -1.72 5.56 -7.58
CA TYR A 34 -0.60 6.06 -8.37
C TYR A 34 0.69 5.85 -7.59
N TYR A 35 1.76 5.46 -8.27
CA TYR A 35 3.11 5.36 -7.73
C TYR A 35 3.94 6.57 -8.15
N GLN A 36 4.66 7.17 -7.20
CA GLN A 36 5.56 8.28 -7.47
C GLN A 36 6.91 7.79 -7.97
N THR A 37 7.23 8.16 -9.21
CA THR A 37 8.58 8.04 -9.76
C THR A 37 9.27 9.41 -9.72
N PRO A 38 10.60 9.48 -9.91
CA PRO A 38 11.32 10.77 -9.99
C PRO A 38 10.81 11.71 -11.10
N LYS A 39 10.13 11.18 -12.11
CA LYS A 39 9.71 11.93 -13.31
C LYS A 39 8.19 12.16 -13.41
N ALA A 40 7.39 11.29 -12.80
CA ALA A 40 5.94 11.30 -12.97
C ALA A 40 5.21 10.45 -11.91
N LEU A 41 3.89 10.65 -11.81
CA LEU A 41 2.99 9.69 -11.16
C LEU A 41 2.51 8.66 -12.19
N VAL A 42 2.74 7.39 -11.91
CA VAL A 42 2.35 6.27 -12.77
C VAL A 42 1.13 5.57 -12.17
N PRO A 43 0.01 5.43 -12.91
CA PRO A 43 -1.16 4.72 -12.40
C PRO A 43 -0.87 3.23 -12.22
N ILE A 44 -1.24 2.69 -11.07
CA ILE A 44 -1.29 1.25 -10.83
C ILE A 44 -2.72 0.80 -11.12
N VAL A 45 -2.86 -0.04 -12.16
CA VAL A 45 -4.15 -0.61 -12.52
C VAL A 45 -4.52 -1.65 -11.48
N GLY A 46 -5.65 -1.46 -10.81
CA GLY A 46 -6.18 -2.46 -9.91
C GLY A 46 -6.95 -3.54 -10.67
N GLN A 47 -7.02 -4.73 -10.08
CA GLN A 47 -7.72 -5.87 -10.63
C GLN A 47 -8.74 -6.41 -9.64
N ALA A 48 -9.93 -6.76 -10.14
CA ALA A 48 -10.94 -7.45 -9.34
C ALA A 48 -10.48 -8.89 -9.15
N VAL A 49 -10.32 -9.28 -7.89
CA VAL A 49 -9.91 -10.63 -7.54
C VAL A 49 -11.13 -11.42 -7.11
N ALA A 50 -11.38 -12.53 -7.79
CA ALA A 50 -12.49 -13.43 -7.50
C ALA A 50 -12.40 -13.97 -6.07
N SER A 51 -13.56 -14.28 -5.50
CA SER A 51 -13.74 -14.77 -4.13
C SER A 51 -12.73 -15.86 -3.77
N ALA A 52 -12.16 -15.74 -2.58
CA ALA A 52 -11.02 -16.53 -2.12
C ALA A 52 -11.22 -18.04 -2.34
N ARG A 53 -10.23 -18.71 -2.95
CA ARG A 53 -10.25 -20.17 -3.11
C ARG A 53 -9.97 -20.81 -1.76
N ALA A 54 -10.84 -21.73 -1.36
CA ALA A 54 -10.63 -22.57 -0.18
C ALA A 54 -9.52 -23.59 -0.46
N GLY A 55 -8.55 -23.70 0.44
CA GLY A 55 -7.50 -24.71 0.38
C GLY A 55 -8.07 -26.13 0.41
N SER A 56 -7.31 -27.12 -0.04
CA SER A 56 -7.79 -28.49 -0.25
C SER A 56 -8.43 -29.12 1.01
N PRO A 57 -9.66 -29.66 0.91
CA PRO A 57 -10.36 -30.32 2.02
C PRO A 57 -9.62 -31.57 2.52
N LEU A 58 -8.76 -32.18 1.67
CA LEU A 58 -7.95 -33.34 2.06
C LEU A 58 -6.99 -33.03 3.22
N SER A 59 -6.48 -31.79 3.28
CA SER A 59 -5.56 -31.37 4.34
C SER A 59 -6.25 -31.15 5.69
N ALA A 60 -7.53 -30.77 5.68
CA ALA A 60 -8.36 -30.71 6.86
C ALA A 60 -8.77 -32.13 7.30
N ALA A 61 -9.18 -32.99 6.35
CA ALA A 61 -9.57 -34.37 6.62
C ALA A 61 -8.43 -35.22 7.20
N ALA A 62 -7.20 -35.08 6.68
CA ALA A 62 -6.02 -35.81 7.17
C ALA A 62 -5.60 -35.44 8.60
N THR A 63 -6.10 -34.33 9.12
CA THR A 63 -5.87 -33.90 10.51
C THR A 63 -7.15 -33.99 11.35
N PHE A 64 -8.15 -34.75 10.90
CA PHE A 64 -9.46 -34.87 11.55
C PHE A 64 -10.13 -33.52 11.86
N GLY A 65 -9.93 -32.51 10.99
CA GLY A 65 -10.50 -31.18 11.14
C GLY A 65 -9.73 -30.23 12.05
N LEU A 66 -8.58 -30.63 12.62
CA LEU A 66 -7.73 -29.72 13.41
C LEU A 66 -7.11 -28.62 12.56
N LYS A 67 -6.87 -28.87 11.27
CA LYS A 67 -6.23 -27.89 10.37
C LYS A 67 -7.27 -27.09 9.59
N SER A 68 -7.27 -25.78 9.82
CA SER A 68 -8.16 -24.85 9.11
C SER A 68 -7.85 -24.78 7.60
N MET A 69 -8.90 -24.78 6.78
CA MET A 69 -8.86 -24.46 5.36
C MET A 69 -8.57 -22.97 5.19
N LYS A 70 -7.52 -22.63 4.43
CA LYS A 70 -7.15 -21.23 4.16
C LYS A 70 -7.93 -20.70 2.97
N LEU A 71 -8.48 -19.50 3.09
CA LEU A 71 -9.08 -18.76 2.00
C LEU A 71 -8.02 -17.81 1.44
N ASN A 72 -7.60 -18.05 0.19
CA ASN A 72 -6.60 -17.22 -0.48
C ASN A 72 -7.20 -16.50 -1.68
N ILE A 73 -6.86 -15.22 -1.80
CA ILE A 73 -6.94 -14.49 -3.05
C ILE A 73 -5.75 -14.92 -3.89
N GLU A 74 -5.99 -15.20 -5.18
CA GLU A 74 -4.96 -15.55 -6.15
C GLU A 74 -4.98 -14.56 -7.31
N ILE A 75 -3.80 -14.08 -7.66
CA ILE A 75 -3.53 -13.22 -8.80
C ILE A 75 -2.62 -13.99 -9.75
N ALA A 76 -2.97 -14.01 -11.03
CA ALA A 76 -2.17 -14.70 -12.04
C ALA A 76 -0.81 -14.02 -12.23
N GLY A 77 0.21 -14.85 -12.49
CA GLY A 77 1.57 -14.39 -12.77
C GLY A 77 2.46 -14.34 -11.52
N GLU A 78 3.75 -14.61 -11.72
CA GLU A 78 4.76 -14.64 -10.66
C GLU A 78 5.25 -13.26 -10.25
N ARG A 79 5.08 -12.26 -11.12
CA ARG A 79 5.50 -10.87 -10.92
C ARG A 79 4.38 -9.90 -11.30
N ALA A 80 4.36 -8.76 -10.62
CA ALA A 80 3.52 -7.64 -10.99
C ALA A 80 4.03 -6.97 -12.27
N ALA A 81 3.13 -6.29 -12.97
CA ALA A 81 3.50 -5.44 -14.10
C ALA A 81 4.23 -4.16 -13.64
N ASN A 82 3.95 -3.70 -12.42
CA ASN A 82 4.54 -2.49 -11.85
C ASN A 82 5.71 -2.84 -10.93
N ASN A 83 6.81 -2.12 -11.06
CA ASN A 83 8.00 -2.26 -10.23
C ASN A 83 8.25 -0.96 -9.46
N THR A 84 8.57 -1.09 -8.18
CA THR A 84 8.82 0.02 -7.27
C THR A 84 10.14 -0.17 -6.53
N ASP A 85 10.67 0.92 -5.99
CA ASP A 85 11.77 0.84 -5.03
C ASP A 85 11.32 0.31 -3.66
N ALA A 86 12.26 0.24 -2.70
CA ALA A 86 12.02 -0.25 -1.35
C ALA A 86 11.25 0.74 -0.45
N ASN A 87 11.20 2.03 -0.80
CA ASN A 87 10.48 3.05 -0.02
C ASN A 87 9.47 3.78 -0.90
N PRO A 88 8.51 3.05 -1.50
CA PRO A 88 7.63 3.63 -2.48
C PRO A 88 6.65 4.61 -1.83
N VAL A 89 6.41 5.71 -2.54
CA VAL A 89 5.37 6.68 -2.20
C VAL A 89 4.23 6.53 -3.19
N PHE A 90 3.02 6.35 -2.66
CA PHE A 90 1.82 6.21 -3.45
C PHE A 90 0.84 7.35 -3.17
N TYR A 91 0.04 7.68 -4.17
CA TYR A 91 -1.08 8.58 -4.05
C TYR A 91 -2.37 7.83 -4.38
N TYR A 92 -3.36 7.93 -3.50
CA TYR A 92 -4.66 7.33 -3.69
C TYR A 92 -5.75 8.38 -3.73
N ARG A 93 -6.58 8.31 -4.78
CA ARG A 93 -7.81 9.07 -4.91
C ARG A 93 -8.99 8.08 -4.98
N PRO A 94 -9.82 7.97 -3.93
CA PRO A 94 -10.96 7.07 -3.94
C PRO A 94 -11.96 7.47 -5.05
N PRO A 95 -12.71 6.51 -5.61
CA PRO A 95 -13.75 6.80 -6.60
C PRO A 95 -14.86 7.68 -6.02
N TRP A 96 -15.50 8.49 -6.87
CA TRP A 96 -16.58 9.38 -6.44
C TRP A 96 -17.75 8.60 -5.80
N GLY A 97 -18.32 9.14 -4.72
CA GLY A 97 -19.48 8.56 -4.04
C GLY A 97 -19.17 7.43 -3.05
N THR A 98 -17.91 7.05 -2.85
CA THR A 98 -17.56 6.06 -1.80
C THR A 98 -17.38 6.66 -0.42
N GLU A 99 -17.31 7.99 -0.30
CA GLU A 99 -17.09 8.72 0.96
C GLU A 99 -18.15 8.39 2.03
N ALA A 100 -19.40 8.20 1.62
CA ALA A 100 -20.52 7.85 2.50
C ALA A 100 -20.55 6.37 2.93
N VAL A 101 -19.80 5.50 2.26
CA VAL A 101 -19.73 4.04 2.54
C VAL A 101 -18.38 3.68 3.21
N GLY A 102 -17.66 4.68 3.71
CA GLY A 102 -16.36 4.49 4.37
C GLY A 102 -15.14 4.56 3.44
N GLY A 103 -15.36 4.73 2.13
CA GLY A 103 -14.36 4.82 1.06
C GLY A 103 -13.29 5.89 1.31
N SER A 104 -12.31 5.53 2.11
CA SER A 104 -11.21 6.37 2.54
C SER A 104 -9.90 5.62 2.29
N ALA A 105 -8.76 6.29 2.37
CA ALA A 105 -7.47 5.61 2.36
C ALA A 105 -7.30 4.58 3.50
N GLY A 106 -8.16 4.62 4.52
CA GLY A 106 -8.23 3.61 5.57
C GLY A 106 -8.57 2.21 5.03
N ASP A 107 -9.30 2.11 3.91
CA ASP A 107 -9.74 0.83 3.37
C ASP A 107 -8.67 0.10 2.55
N LEU A 108 -7.59 0.80 2.20
CA LEU A 108 -6.43 0.21 1.53
C LEU A 108 -5.50 -0.42 2.55
N VAL A 109 -5.40 -1.74 2.49
CA VAL A 109 -4.45 -2.51 3.30
C VAL A 109 -3.30 -2.95 2.42
N LEU A 110 -2.08 -2.51 2.74
CA LEU A 110 -0.89 -3.02 2.06
C LEU A 110 -0.60 -4.44 2.55
N VAL A 111 -0.46 -5.36 1.60
CA VAL A 111 -0.18 -6.76 1.88
C VAL A 111 1.05 -7.24 1.14
N ARG A 112 1.82 -8.10 1.79
CA ARG A 112 2.85 -8.92 1.15
C ARG A 112 2.21 -10.20 0.63
N MET A 113 2.45 -10.50 -0.64
CA MET A 113 1.94 -11.68 -1.31
C MET A 113 3.01 -12.79 -1.35
N ASN A 114 2.56 -14.03 -1.33
CA ASN A 114 3.42 -15.20 -1.53
C ASN A 114 3.26 -15.69 -2.98
N VAL A 115 4.37 -15.95 -3.66
CA VAL A 115 4.34 -16.58 -4.98
C VAL A 115 4.28 -18.10 -4.80
N LYS A 116 3.23 -18.74 -5.34
CA LYS A 116 3.02 -20.19 -5.28
C LYS A 116 2.35 -20.67 -6.56
N HIS A 117 2.86 -21.75 -7.15
CA HIS A 117 2.33 -22.35 -8.39
C HIS A 117 2.12 -21.32 -9.52
N LYS A 118 3.10 -20.44 -9.72
CA LYS A 118 3.06 -19.35 -10.71
C LYS A 118 2.02 -18.24 -10.47
N ASN A 119 1.41 -18.24 -9.29
CA ASN A 119 0.40 -17.26 -8.88
C ASN A 119 0.85 -16.52 -7.62
N ARG A 120 0.44 -15.26 -7.50
CA ARG A 120 0.63 -14.47 -6.28
C ARG A 120 -0.59 -14.64 -5.39
N GLN A 121 -0.36 -14.89 -4.11
CA GLN A 121 -1.41 -15.28 -3.18
C GLN A 121 -1.35 -14.47 -1.88
N VAL A 122 -2.52 -14.07 -1.37
CA VAL A 122 -2.66 -13.51 -0.03
C VAL A 122 -3.79 -14.21 0.71
N GLN A 123 -3.53 -14.59 1.97
CA GLN A 123 -4.54 -15.23 2.81
C GLN A 123 -5.47 -14.16 3.39
N VAL A 124 -6.76 -14.28 3.08
CA VAL A 124 -7.83 -13.36 3.52
C VAL A 124 -8.86 -14.02 4.43
N GLY A 125 -8.61 -15.26 4.83
CA GLY A 125 -9.42 -15.93 5.84
C GLY A 125 -8.98 -17.36 6.12
N ALA A 126 -9.67 -17.97 7.07
CA ALA A 126 -9.55 -19.38 7.37
C ALA A 126 -10.88 -19.93 7.91
N VAL A 127 -11.23 -21.15 7.52
CA VAL A 127 -12.39 -21.90 8.03
C VAL A 127 -11.86 -23.15 8.73
N GLY A 128 -12.18 -23.35 10.01
CA GLY A 128 -11.78 -24.52 10.79
C GLY A 128 -12.93 -25.09 11.62
N ALA A 129 -12.66 -26.16 12.36
CA ALA A 129 -13.66 -26.86 13.17
C ALA A 129 -14.33 -25.98 14.26
N LEU A 130 -13.66 -24.91 14.71
CA LEU A 130 -14.14 -23.99 15.75
C LEU A 130 -14.78 -22.71 15.18
N GLY A 131 -14.87 -22.57 13.86
CA GLY A 131 -15.48 -21.41 13.20
C GLY A 131 -14.69 -20.87 12.01
N ALA A 132 -15.20 -19.78 11.44
CA ALA A 132 -14.58 -19.06 10.33
C ALA A 132 -14.03 -17.71 10.80
N ASN A 133 -12.81 -17.38 10.39
CA ASN A 133 -12.23 -16.05 10.56
C ASN A 133 -12.02 -15.41 9.19
N GLY A 134 -12.50 -14.17 9.05
CA GLY A 134 -12.39 -13.37 7.84
C GLY A 134 -11.48 -12.17 8.05
N GLY A 135 -10.67 -11.84 7.05
CA GLY A 135 -9.74 -10.72 7.09
C GLY A 135 -8.33 -11.10 6.64
N ILE A 136 -7.55 -10.09 6.23
CA ILE A 136 -6.16 -10.31 5.83
C ILE A 136 -5.36 -10.80 7.03
N ALA A 137 -4.64 -11.90 6.87
CA ALA A 137 -3.78 -12.42 7.93
C ALA A 137 -2.77 -11.34 8.40
N THR A 138 -2.70 -11.09 9.71
CA THR A 138 -1.85 -10.03 10.30
C THR A 138 -0.39 -10.10 9.82
N ARG A 139 0.16 -11.32 9.66
CA ARG A 139 1.52 -11.55 9.16
C ARG A 139 1.77 -11.11 7.71
N ALA A 140 0.70 -11.00 6.92
CA ALA A 140 0.77 -10.54 5.54
C ALA A 140 0.55 -9.03 5.44
N GLN A 141 0.00 -8.39 6.47
CA GLN A 141 -0.20 -6.94 6.48
C GLN A 141 1.14 -6.22 6.69
N VAL A 142 1.34 -5.17 5.91
CA VAL A 142 2.47 -4.27 6.05
C VAL A 142 1.95 -2.94 6.58
N GLN A 143 2.65 -2.38 7.56
CA GLN A 143 2.25 -1.09 8.13
C GLN A 143 2.48 0.03 7.12
N VAL A 144 1.47 0.88 6.98
CA VAL A 144 1.45 2.02 6.05
C VAL A 144 1.20 3.29 6.83
N VAL A 145 2.04 4.29 6.60
CA VAL A 145 1.80 5.68 6.98
C VAL A 145 0.85 6.28 5.96
N ARG A 146 -0.21 6.93 6.45
CA ARG A 146 -1.24 7.55 5.63
C ARG A 146 -1.33 9.02 5.99
N LYS A 147 -1.23 9.88 4.98
CA LYS A 147 -1.35 11.33 5.16
C LYS A 147 -2.34 11.86 4.15
N GLN A 148 -3.38 12.52 4.63
CA GLN A 148 -4.27 13.27 3.74
C GLN A 148 -3.54 14.56 3.32
N ILE A 149 -3.33 14.73 2.02
CA ILE A 149 -2.64 15.90 1.46
C ILE A 149 -3.68 16.98 1.13
N GLU A 150 -4.81 16.57 0.56
CA GLU A 150 -5.97 17.40 0.23
C GLU A 150 -7.26 16.57 0.43
N PRO A 151 -8.45 17.20 0.51
CA PRO A 151 -9.72 16.48 0.47
C PRO A 151 -9.77 15.45 -0.68
N GLY A 152 -9.97 14.17 -0.35
CA GLY A 152 -10.03 13.09 -1.34
C GLY A 152 -8.69 12.70 -1.98
N LEU A 153 -7.54 13.13 -1.42
CA LEU A 153 -6.21 12.72 -1.86
C LEU A 153 -5.33 12.32 -0.67
N TYR A 154 -4.83 11.09 -0.74
CA TYR A 154 -4.02 10.51 0.32
C TYR A 154 -2.67 10.06 -0.20
N GLU A 155 -1.62 10.44 0.52
CA GLU A 155 -0.29 9.88 0.37
C GLU A 155 -0.16 8.64 1.26
N LEU A 156 0.36 7.56 0.70
CA LEU A 156 0.55 6.27 1.35
C LEU A 156 2.02 5.87 1.19
N SER A 157 2.68 5.54 2.30
CA SER A 157 4.04 5.03 2.27
C SER A 157 4.23 3.91 3.29
N PRO A 158 5.04 2.88 3.01
CA PRO A 158 5.39 1.88 4.00
C PRO A 158 6.06 2.52 5.22
N ALA A 159 5.70 2.07 6.42
CA ALA A 159 6.32 2.57 7.66
C ALA A 159 7.79 2.13 7.82
N ALA A 160 8.21 1.13 7.05
CA ALA A 160 9.59 0.65 6.98
C ALA A 160 9.91 0.20 5.55
N PRO A 161 11.20 0.19 5.15
CA PRO A 161 11.60 -0.27 3.83
C PRO A 161 11.09 -1.68 3.52
N LEU A 162 10.49 -1.83 2.34
CA LEU A 162 9.99 -3.10 1.84
C LEU A 162 11.17 -4.01 1.43
N LYS A 163 11.07 -5.28 1.81
CA LYS A 163 11.99 -6.31 1.30
C LYS A 163 11.61 -6.67 -0.13
N ARG A 164 12.55 -7.18 -0.91
CA ARG A 164 12.29 -7.77 -2.23
C ARG A 164 11.10 -8.75 -2.19
N GLY A 165 10.22 -8.64 -3.17
CA GLY A 165 9.06 -9.51 -3.33
C GLY A 165 7.82 -8.82 -3.88
N GLU A 166 6.68 -9.50 -3.75
CA GLU A 166 5.41 -9.11 -4.33
C GLU A 166 4.50 -8.48 -3.27
N TYR A 167 3.88 -7.36 -3.61
CA TYR A 167 3.00 -6.60 -2.73
C TYR A 167 1.76 -6.12 -3.47
N GLY A 168 0.74 -5.74 -2.71
CA GLY A 168 -0.37 -5.02 -3.27
C GLY A 168 -1.19 -4.30 -2.22
N PHE A 169 -1.89 -3.25 -2.63
CA PHE A 169 -2.94 -2.68 -1.81
C PHE A 169 -4.23 -3.42 -2.09
N TYR A 170 -4.74 -4.10 -1.06
CA TYR A 170 -6.05 -4.72 -1.08
C TYR A 170 -7.10 -3.71 -0.61
N LEU A 171 -8.11 -3.50 -1.44
CA LEU A 171 -9.30 -2.72 -1.15
C LEU A 171 -10.47 -3.67 -0.91
N TYR A 172 -11.02 -3.63 0.30
CA TYR A 172 -12.28 -4.29 0.60
C TYR A 172 -13.45 -3.49 0.02
N ARG A 173 -14.39 -4.16 -0.66
CA ARG A 173 -15.51 -3.51 -1.36
C ARG A 173 -16.89 -3.97 -0.85
N GLY A 174 -16.95 -4.57 0.33
CA GLY A 174 -18.17 -5.19 0.88
C GLY A 174 -18.31 -6.67 0.53
N TYR A 175 -19.22 -7.37 1.22
CA TYR A 175 -19.39 -8.82 1.11
C TYR A 175 -19.84 -9.31 -0.27
N HIS A 176 -20.50 -8.48 -1.06
CA HIS A 176 -21.10 -8.86 -2.35
C HIS A 176 -20.26 -8.45 -3.56
N LEU A 177 -19.18 -7.70 -3.37
CA LEU A 177 -18.28 -7.28 -4.45
C LEU A 177 -16.94 -7.99 -4.31
N PRO A 178 -16.31 -8.40 -5.43
CA PRO A 178 -14.95 -8.90 -5.38
C PRO A 178 -14.02 -7.82 -4.80
N GLY A 179 -13.07 -8.25 -3.98
CA GLY A 179 -11.99 -7.37 -3.52
C GLY A 179 -11.21 -6.84 -4.72
N TYR A 180 -10.55 -5.71 -4.54
CA TYR A 180 -9.71 -5.11 -5.57
C TYR A 180 -8.27 -5.10 -5.10
N VAL A 181 -7.32 -5.46 -5.96
CA VAL A 181 -5.90 -5.44 -5.63
C VAL A 181 -5.15 -4.57 -6.62
N TYR A 182 -4.34 -3.65 -6.10
CA TYR A 182 -3.35 -2.88 -6.86
C TYR A 182 -1.97 -3.49 -6.60
N ASP A 183 -1.46 -4.32 -7.52
CA ASP A 183 -0.23 -5.10 -7.32
C ASP A 183 1.04 -4.42 -7.88
N PHE A 184 2.15 -4.66 -7.18
CA PHE A 184 3.48 -4.19 -7.55
C PHE A 184 4.57 -5.11 -6.98
N SER A 185 5.75 -5.06 -7.60
CA SER A 185 6.96 -5.79 -7.20
C SER A 185 7.99 -4.83 -6.63
N VAL A 186 8.73 -5.27 -5.62
CA VAL A 186 9.92 -4.60 -5.09
C VAL A 186 11.15 -5.43 -5.45
N GLU A 187 12.12 -4.80 -6.12
CA GLU A 187 13.39 -5.42 -6.53
C GLU A 187 14.62 -4.88 -5.79
#